data_AF-A0A645JAE7-F1
#
_entry.id   AF-A0A645JAE7-F1
#
_cell.length_a   1.000
_cell.length_b   1.000
_cell.length_c   1.000
_cell.angle_alpha   90.00
_cell.angle_beta   90.00
_cell.angle_gamma   90.00
#
_symmetry.space_group_name_H-M   'P 1'
#
loop_
_entity.id
_entity.type
_entity.pdbx_description
1 polymer ?
#
loop_
_entity_poly.entity_id
_entity_poly.type
_entity_poly.pdbx_seq_one_letter_code
_entity_poly.pdbx_strand_id
1 'polypeptide(L)' 'MLLPEIREARTCVIHQDDAAVLEKIKAVLGEVQTASKKGYAYAVAEKEADVDALKAIDGVKRIRVIK' A
#
# COMPACT_ATOMS: atom_id res chain seq x y z
N MET A 1 -11.91 -11.50 -29.39
CA MET A 1 -10.71 -10.96 -28.71
C MET A 1 -11.11 -10.75 -27.26
N LEU A 2 -10.78 -11.67 -26.36
CA LEU A 2 -11.01 -11.48 -24.92
C LEU A 2 -9.97 -10.45 -24.46
N LEU A 3 -10.43 -9.31 -23.95
CA LEU A 3 -9.56 -8.43 -23.16
C LEU A 3 -8.95 -9.31 -22.06
N PRO A 4 -7.62 -9.30 -21.84
CA PRO A 4 -7.05 -10.03 -20.73
C PRO A 4 -7.78 -9.59 -19.46
N GLU A 5 -8.28 -10.53 -18.69
CA GLU A 5 -8.81 -10.23 -17.35
C GLU A 5 -7.62 -9.74 -16.51
N ILE A 6 -7.30 -8.45 -16.58
CA ILE A 6 -6.36 -7.82 -15.67
C ILE A 6 -7.10 -7.70 -14.34
N ARG A 7 -7.15 -8.81 -13.60
CA ARG A 7 -7.50 -8.82 -12.17
C ARG A 7 -6.23 -8.61 -11.37
N GLU A 8 -5.50 -7.54 -11.67
CA GLU A 8 -4.38 -7.13 -10.82
C GLU A 8 -4.97 -6.37 -9.65
N ALA A 9 -5.09 -7.05 -8.51
CA ALA A 9 -5.51 -6.42 -7.27
C ALA A 9 -4.54 -5.29 -6.93
N ARG A 10 -5.05 -4.14 -6.50
CA ARG A 10 -4.24 -2.99 -6.10
C ARG A 10 -4.41 -2.72 -4.62
N THR A 11 -3.31 -2.66 -3.88
CA THR A 11 -3.30 -2.28 -2.47
C THR A 11 -2.82 -0.84 -2.32
N CYS A 12 -3.68 0.01 -1.77
CA CYS A 12 -3.38 1.39 -1.43
C CYS A 12 -3.29 1.55 0.09
N VAL A 13 -2.20 2.12 0.58
CA VAL A 13 -1.97 2.39 1.99
C VAL A 13 -1.74 3.89 2.20
N ILE A 14 -2.50 4.49 3.10
CA ILE A 14 -2.24 5.84 3.63
C ILE A 14 -1.55 5.66 4.97
N HIS A 15 -0.41 6.32 5.15
CA HIS A 15 0.39 6.24 6.36
C HIS A 15 0.94 7.61 6.76
N GLN A 16 1.47 7.71 7.98
CA GLN A 16 2.23 8.87 8.43
C GLN A 16 3.47 9.04 7.53
N ASP A 17 3.80 10.28 7.16
CA ASP A 17 4.96 10.61 6.34
C ASP A 17 6.26 10.45 7.15
N ASP A 18 6.60 9.19 7.40
CA ASP A 18 7.74 8.72 8.18
C ASP A 18 8.41 7.58 7.41
N ALA A 19 9.74 7.68 7.26
CA ALA A 19 10.51 6.73 6.48
C ALA A 19 10.51 5.32 7.10
N ALA A 20 10.51 5.19 8.43
CA ALA A 20 10.48 3.89 9.08
C ALA A 20 9.11 3.20 8.90
N VAL A 21 8.02 3.97 8.86
CA VAL A 21 6.69 3.45 8.52
C VAL A 21 6.67 2.95 7.07
N LEU A 22 7.24 3.72 6.13
CA LEU A 22 7.32 3.31 4.72
C LEU A 22 8.14 2.02 4.52
N GLU A 23 9.27 1.87 5.20
CA GLU A 23 10.09 0.65 5.09
C GLU A 23 9.35 -0.59 5.61
N LYS A 24 8.58 -0.47 6.69
CA LYS A 24 7.71 -1.56 7.16
C LYS A 24 6.63 -1.91 6.14
N ILE A 25 6.04 -0.91 5.49
CA ILE A 25 5.04 -1.12 4.43
C ILE A 25 5.69 -1.83 3.23
N LYS A 26 6.88 -1.40 2.80
CA LYS A 26 7.65 -2.08 1.74
C LYS A 26 8.03 -3.51 2.11
N ALA A 27 8.28 -3.82 3.37
CA ALA A 27 8.54 -5.19 3.79
C ALA A 27 7.35 -6.13 3.53
N VAL A 28 6.12 -5.60 3.60
CA VAL A 28 4.88 -6.34 3.27
C VAL A 28 4.55 -6.29 1.78
N LEU A 29 4.67 -5.09 1.17
CA LEU A 29 4.20 -4.81 -0.19
C LEU A 29 5.27 -4.97 -1.27
N GLY A 30 6.54 -5.09 -0.92
CA GLY A 30 7.65 -5.02 -1.86
C GLY A 30 7.74 -3.63 -2.49
N GLU A 31 7.87 -3.60 -3.82
CA GLU A 31 7.94 -2.34 -4.57
C GLU A 31 6.61 -1.59 -4.52
N VAL A 32 6.68 -0.32 -4.15
CA VAL A 32 5.52 0.57 -4.02
C VAL A 32 5.80 1.91 -4.68
N GLN A 33 4.78 2.46 -5.32
CA GLN A 33 4.78 3.87 -5.74
C GLN A 33 4.37 4.73 -4.55
N THR A 34 5.08 5.83 -4.33
CA THR A 34 4.84 6.69 -3.16
C THR A 34 4.75 8.16 -3.52
N ALA A 35 3.89 8.90 -2.82
CA ALA A 35 4.13 10.33 -2.61
C ALA A 35 3.57 10.82 -1.28
N SER A 36 3.98 12.01 -0.87
CA SER A 36 3.60 12.60 0.40
C SER A 36 2.97 13.98 0.25
N LYS A 37 2.13 14.33 1.23
CA LYS A 37 1.49 15.63 1.35
C LYS A 37 1.12 15.91 2.80
N LYS A 38 1.68 16.99 3.36
CA LYS A 38 1.31 17.55 4.68
C LYS A 38 1.28 16.50 5.81
N GLY A 39 2.40 15.77 6.02
CA GLY A 39 2.55 14.84 7.15
C GLY A 39 1.92 13.45 6.94
N TYR A 40 1.33 13.21 5.77
CA TYR A 40 0.85 11.90 5.35
C TYR A 40 1.46 11.51 4.02
N ALA A 41 1.68 10.21 3.84
CA ALA A 41 2.16 9.61 2.61
C ALA A 41 1.20 8.52 2.14
N TYR A 42 1.19 8.29 0.83
CA TYR A 42 0.50 7.17 0.23
C TYR A 42 1.53 6.21 -0.36
N ALA A 43 1.26 4.91 -0.27
CA ALA A 43 1.98 3.84 -0.92
C ALA A 43 0.99 2.97 -1.71
N VAL A 44 1.31 2.66 -2.96
CA VAL A 44 0.47 1.85 -3.85
C VAL A 44 1.28 0.70 -4.43
N ALA A 45 0.75 -0.52 -4.32
CA ALA A 45 1.29 -1.71 -4.97
C ALA A 45 0.21 -2.36 -5.85
N GLU A 46 0.60 -2.80 -7.05
CA GLU A 46 -0.25 -3.57 -7.96
C GLU A 46 -0.23 -5.06 -7.58
N LYS A 47 -0.60 -5.36 -6.33
CA LYS A 47 -0.83 -6.73 -5.85
C LYS A 47 -1.80 -6.78 -4.67
N GLU A 48 -2.31 -7.98 -4.39
CA GLU A 48 -2.97 -8.28 -3.13
C GLU A 48 -1.94 -8.38 -2.00
N ALA A 49 -2.34 -8.00 -0.79
CA ALA A 49 -1.46 -7.90 0.36
C ALA A 49 -2.12 -8.43 1.63
N ASP A 50 -1.28 -8.81 2.58
CA ASP A 50 -1.72 -9.11 3.95
C ASP A 50 -2.15 -7.81 4.64
N VAL A 51 -3.47 -7.60 4.67
CA VAL A 51 -4.08 -6.41 5.28
C VAL A 51 -3.84 -6.38 6.78
N ASP A 52 -3.77 -7.53 7.46
CA ASP A 52 -3.62 -7.57 8.90
C ASP A 52 -2.17 -7.28 9.31
N ALA A 53 -1.19 -7.74 8.53
CA ALA A 53 0.19 -7.30 8.66
C ALA A 53 0.33 -5.78 8.48
N LEU A 54 -0.37 -5.18 7.52
CA LEU A 54 -0.37 -3.73 7.31
C LEU A 54 -1.04 -2.96 8.46
N LYS A 55 -2.14 -3.48 9.02
CA LYS A 55 -2.82 -2.86 10.18
C LYS A 55 -1.97 -2.88 11.44
N ALA A 56 -1.06 -3.85 11.59
CA ALA A 56 -0.17 -3.95 12.73
C ALA A 56 0.95 -2.90 12.71
N ILE A 57 1.18 -2.21 11.58
CA ILE A 57 2.20 -1.17 11.47
C ILE A 57 1.67 0.12 12.12
N ASP A 58 2.24 0.48 13.27
CA ASP A 58 2.01 1.79 13.87
C ASP A 58 2.40 2.91 12.89
N GLY A 59 1.48 3.86 12.70
CA GLY A 59 1.58 4.90 11.67
C GLY A 59 0.77 4.64 10.39
N VAL A 60 0.28 3.43 10.13
CA VAL A 60 -0.71 3.18 9.05
C VAL A 60 -2.06 3.77 9.45
N LYS A 61 -2.69 4.50 8.53
CA LYS A 61 -3.97 5.20 8.76
C LYS A 61 -5.13 4.57 8.02
N ARG A 62 -4.91 4.09 6.79
CA ARG A 62 -5.96 3.47 5.97
C ARG A 62 -5.37 2.49 4.98
N ILE A 63 -6.07 1.38 4.76
CA ILE A 63 -5.73 0.39 3.74
C ILE A 63 -6.95 0.18 2.86
N ARG A 64 -6.76 0.11 1.55
CA ARG A 64 -7.80 -0.24 0.58
C ARG A 64 -7.24 -1.21 -0.44
N VAL A 65 -7.88 -2.37 -0.57
CA VAL A 65 -7.62 -3.31 -1.66
C VAL A 65 -8.70 -3.11 -2.72
N ILE A 66 -8.28 -2.87 -3.95
CA ILE A 66 -9.14 -2.70 -5.13
C ILE A 66 -9.02 -4.00 -5.93
N LYS A 67 -10.15 -4.60 -6.29
CA LYS A 67 -10.26 -5.85 -7.05
C LYS A 67 -11.10 -5.61 -8.30
#